data_AF-A0A1R1YGY7-F1
#
_entry.id   AF-A0A1R1YGY7-F1
#
_cell.length_a   1.000
_cell.length_b   1.000
_cell.length_c   1.000
_cell.angle_alpha   90.00
_cell.angle_beta   90.00
_cell.angle_gamma   90.00
#
_symmetry.space_group_name_H-M   'P 1'
#
loop_
_entity.id
_entity.type
_entity.pdbx_description
1 polymer ?
#
loop_
_entity_poly.entity_id
_entity_poly.type
_entity_poly.pdbx_seq_one_letter_code
_entity_poly.pdbx_strand_id
1 'polypeptide(L)'
;MSKKWGNNNTLIFSAFGSAALIFGLWLPTRLFSVYLVFISFFGLLYPMAFPLMAALVSNNYKKDEILQANGLMFFAYGLSTLAGVPIMGVLFDKLGHRTSYIPVIISGGIVYFVNGVLFVLFRLYVNQYEPNAKIGKL
;
A
#
# COMPACT_ATOMS: atom_id res chain seq x y z
N MET A 1 0.88 -1.51 -16.92
CA MET A 1 -0.11 -2.38 -16.25
C MET A 1 -1.46 -1.72 -16.08
N SER A 2 -1.57 -0.54 -15.45
CA SER A 2 -2.86 0.06 -15.09
C SER A 2 -3.82 0.33 -16.27
N LYS A 3 -3.32 0.72 -17.45
CA LYS A 3 -4.16 0.89 -18.65
C LYS A 3 -4.83 -0.40 -19.15
N LYS A 4 -4.27 -1.57 -18.87
CA LYS A 4 -4.79 -2.89 -19.31
C LYS A 4 -5.52 -3.64 -18.20
N TRP A 5 -5.08 -3.51 -16.94
CA TRP A 5 -5.64 -4.26 -15.80
C TRP A 5 -6.51 -3.42 -14.87
N GLY A 6 -6.51 -2.09 -15.00
CA GLY A 6 -7.17 -1.18 -14.09
C GLY A 6 -6.29 -0.72 -12.93
N ASN A 7 -6.49 0.52 -12.49
CA ASN A 7 -5.71 1.13 -11.41
C ASN A 7 -5.90 0.36 -10.09
N ASN A 8 -7.15 0.05 -9.73
CA ASN A 8 -7.44 -0.60 -8.45
C ASN A 8 -6.97 -2.05 -8.40
N ASN A 9 -7.07 -2.82 -9.49
CA ASN A 9 -6.54 -4.19 -9.53
C ASN A 9 -5.02 -4.21 -9.37
N THR A 10 -4.33 -3.22 -9.93
CA THR A 10 -2.88 -3.10 -9.77
C THR A 10 -2.53 -2.75 -8.31
N LEU A 11 -3.33 -1.91 -7.64
CA LEU A 11 -3.19 -1.58 -6.22
C LEU A 11 -3.41 -2.79 -5.29
N ILE A 12 -4.45 -3.59 -5.58
CA ILE A 12 -4.72 -4.84 -4.86
C ILE A 12 -3.54 -5.80 -5.00
N PHE A 13 -3.06 -6.01 -6.23
CA PHE A 13 -1.91 -6.87 -6.51
C PHE A 13 -0.66 -6.39 -5.78
N SER A 14 -0.36 -5.09 -5.83
CA SER A 14 0.81 -4.55 -5.15
C SER A 14 0.71 -4.67 -3.63
N ALA A 15 -0.48 -4.46 -3.05
CA ALA A 15 -0.67 -4.54 -1.60
C ALA A 15 -0.49 -5.97 -1.08
N PHE A 16 -1.17 -6.95 -1.69
CA PHE A 16 -1.02 -8.35 -1.30
C PHE A 16 0.36 -8.91 -1.65
N GLY A 17 0.93 -8.53 -2.80
CA GLY A 17 2.29 -8.90 -3.17
C GLY A 17 3.31 -8.40 -2.16
N SER A 18 3.22 -7.14 -1.73
CA SER A 18 4.06 -6.58 -0.68
C SER A 18 3.90 -7.31 0.66
N ALA A 19 2.67 -7.61 1.08
CA ALA A 19 2.43 -8.40 2.31
C ALA A 19 3.04 -9.81 2.21
N ALA A 20 2.88 -10.49 1.07
CA ALA A 20 3.44 -11.81 0.83
C ALA A 20 4.97 -11.79 0.84
N LEU A 21 5.61 -10.76 0.29
CA LEU A 21 7.07 -10.60 0.35
C LEU A 21 7.55 -10.36 1.80
N ILE A 22 6.83 -9.55 2.58
CA ILE A 22 7.17 -9.31 3.98
C ILE A 22 7.09 -10.61 4.78
N PHE A 23 5.98 -11.35 4.71
CA PHE A 23 5.81 -12.59 5.47
C PHE A 23 6.59 -13.78 4.93
N GLY A 24 6.81 -13.83 3.61
CA GLY A 24 7.47 -14.96 2.94
C GLY A 24 8.99 -14.84 2.86
N LEU A 25 9.53 -13.63 2.73
CA LEU A 25 10.97 -13.41 2.56
C LEU A 25 11.59 -12.65 3.73
N TRP A 26 10.99 -11.53 4.15
CA TRP A 26 11.62 -10.66 5.15
C TRP A 26 11.52 -11.21 6.58
N LEU A 27 10.36 -11.75 6.97
CA LEU A 27 10.12 -12.27 8.31
C LEU A 27 10.92 -13.55 8.65
N PRO A 28 10.95 -14.60 7.79
CA PRO A 28 11.49 -15.89 8.18
C PRO A 28 12.99 -16.03 7.94
N THR A 29 13.58 -15.21 7.07
CA THR A 29 14.98 -15.39 6.64
C THR A 29 15.90 -14.35 7.24
N ARG A 30 17.15 -14.74 7.48
CA ARG A 30 18.26 -13.83 7.85
C ARG A 30 19.39 -13.82 6.83
N LEU A 31 19.14 -14.41 5.65
CA LEU A 31 20.12 -14.55 4.59
C LEU A 31 20.20 -13.24 3.79
N PHE A 32 21.40 -12.68 3.67
CA PHE A 32 21.64 -11.44 2.95
C PHE A 32 21.13 -11.48 1.51
N SER A 33 21.33 -12.59 0.79
CA SER A 33 20.83 -12.78 -0.57
C SER A 33 19.30 -12.69 -0.66
N VAL A 34 18.58 -13.19 0.35
CA VAL A 34 17.11 -13.11 0.39
C VAL A 34 16.64 -11.68 0.62
N TYR A 35 17.39 -10.90 1.41
CA TYR A 35 17.10 -9.46 1.56
C TYR A 35 17.31 -8.66 0.28
N LEU A 36 18.31 -9.00 -0.54
CA LEU A 36 18.48 -8.38 -1.86
C LEU A 36 17.30 -8.69 -2.79
N VAL A 37 16.85 -9.95 -2.80
CA VAL A 37 15.65 -10.34 -3.56
C VAL A 37 14.42 -9.59 -3.04
N PHE A 38 14.22 -9.58 -1.73
CA PHE A 38 13.11 -8.86 -1.09
C PHE A 38 13.11 -7.39 -1.46
N ILE A 39 14.23 -6.67 -1.32
CA ILE A 39 14.26 -5.21 -1.56
C ILE A 39 14.03 -4.89 -3.04
N SER A 40 14.51 -5.73 -3.97
CA SER A 40 14.25 -5.54 -5.40
C SER A 40 12.77 -5.69 -5.74
N PHE A 41 12.10 -6.74 -5.26
CA PHE A 41 10.68 -6.96 -5.55
C PHE A 41 9.78 -5.99 -4.78
N PHE A 42 10.05 -5.77 -3.50
CA PHE A 42 9.30 -4.85 -2.67
C PHE A 42 9.45 -3.40 -3.18
N GLY A 43 10.66 -3.01 -3.57
CA GLY A 43 10.95 -1.71 -4.18
C GLY A 43 10.26 -1.49 -5.53
N LEU A 44 9.81 -2.54 -6.22
CA LEU A 44 8.97 -2.41 -7.41
C LEU A 44 7.48 -2.28 -7.06
N LEU A 45 6.98 -3.06 -6.10
CA LEU A 45 5.55 -3.09 -5.76
C LEU A 45 5.10 -1.88 -4.93
N TYR A 46 5.92 -1.46 -3.96
CA TYR A 46 5.60 -0.34 -3.07
C TYR A 46 5.33 0.99 -3.81
N PRO A 47 6.24 1.51 -4.65
CA PRO A 47 6.08 2.84 -5.23
C PRO A 47 4.97 2.92 -6.27
N MET A 48 4.44 1.78 -6.75
CA MET A 48 3.31 1.78 -7.69
C MET A 48 2.06 2.45 -7.09
N ALA A 49 1.90 2.44 -5.76
CA ALA A 49 0.71 3.01 -5.12
C ALA A 49 0.54 4.51 -5.40
N PHE A 50 1.61 5.30 -5.30
CA PHE A 50 1.56 6.76 -5.46
C PHE A 50 1.02 7.23 -6.82
N PRO A 51 1.60 6.83 -7.98
CA PRO A 51 1.10 7.25 -9.28
C PRO A 51 -0.27 6.64 -9.60
N LEU A 52 -0.58 5.43 -9.10
CA LEU A 52 -1.88 4.80 -9.34
C LEU A 52 -3.02 5.50 -8.59
N MET A 53 -2.78 5.93 -7.35
CA MET A 53 -3.76 6.68 -6.57
C MET A 53 -4.00 8.07 -7.18
N ALA A 54 -2.95 8.79 -7.56
CA ALA A 54 -3.08 10.08 -8.27
C ALA A 54 -3.84 9.92 -9.60
N ALA A 55 -3.53 8.87 -10.38
CA ALA A 55 -4.24 8.57 -11.60
C ALA A 55 -5.72 8.18 -11.36
N LEU A 56 -6.04 7.51 -10.25
CA LEU A 56 -7.42 7.18 -9.88
C LEU A 56 -8.22 8.45 -9.58
N VAL A 57 -7.63 9.41 -8.86
CA VAL A 57 -8.23 10.74 -8.64
C VAL A 57 -8.44 11.46 -9.97
N SER A 58 -7.40 11.58 -10.79
CA SER A 58 -7.49 12.30 -12.07
C SER A 58 -8.49 11.71 -13.07
N ASN A 59 -8.77 10.40 -12.98
CA ASN A 59 -9.73 9.75 -13.87
C ASN A 59 -11.19 9.91 -13.44
N ASN A 60 -11.45 10.20 -12.16
CA ASN A 60 -12.81 10.19 -11.59
C ASN A 60 -13.29 11.59 -11.15
N TYR A 61 -12.38 12.53 -10.88
CA TYR A 61 -12.74 13.90 -10.49
C TYR A 61 -12.71 14.88 -11.66
N LYS A 62 -13.46 15.98 -11.56
CA LYS A 62 -13.41 17.08 -12.55
C LYS A 62 -12.09 17.84 -12.44
N LYS A 63 -11.65 18.46 -13.54
CA LYS A 63 -10.31 19.09 -13.63
C LYS A 63 -10.02 20.13 -12.52
N ASP A 64 -11.04 20.88 -12.15
CA ASP A 64 -11.04 21.87 -11.07
C ASP A 64 -10.94 21.25 -9.67
N GLU A 65 -11.43 20.02 -9.49
CA GLU A 65 -11.44 19.30 -8.22
C GLU A 65 -10.19 18.41 -8.02
N ILE A 66 -9.48 18.03 -9.10
CA ILE A 66 -8.33 17.12 -9.05
C ILE A 66 -7.25 17.59 -8.07
N LEU A 67 -6.94 18.89 -8.06
CA LEU A 67 -5.91 19.44 -7.17
C LEU A 67 -6.33 19.33 -5.70
N GLN A 68 -7.59 19.63 -5.39
CA GLN A 68 -8.13 19.54 -4.03
C GLN A 68 -8.19 18.09 -3.56
N ALA A 69 -8.67 17.17 -4.42
CA ALA A 69 -8.76 15.75 -4.11
C ALA A 69 -7.38 15.11 -3.88
N ASN A 70 -6.39 15.42 -4.74
CA ASN A 70 -5.00 14.98 -4.53
C ASN A 70 -4.39 15.61 -3.28
N GLY A 71 -4.66 16.90 -3.03
CA GLY A 71 -4.20 17.59 -1.82
C GLY A 71 -4.69 16.89 -0.55
N LEU A 72 -5.98 16.56 -0.49
CA LEU A 72 -6.57 15.83 0.63
C LEU A 72 -5.96 14.43 0.81
N MET A 73 -5.75 13.71 -0.31
CA MET A 73 -5.12 12.39 -0.30
C MET A 73 -3.70 12.45 0.28
N PHE A 74 -2.86 13.39 -0.17
CA PHE A 74 -1.49 13.53 0.32
C PHE A 74 -1.43 14.10 1.75
N PHE A 75 -2.40 14.93 2.13
CA PHE A 75 -2.55 15.37 3.51
C PHE A 75 -2.85 14.18 4.45
N ALA A 76 -3.80 13.32 4.09
CA ALA A 76 -4.07 12.09 4.84
C ALA A 76 -2.86 11.16 4.91
N TYR A 77 -2.11 11.03 3.80
CA TYR A 77 -0.84 10.31 3.80
C TYR A 77 0.17 10.91 4.77
N GLY A 78 0.35 12.23 4.78
CA GLY A 78 1.25 12.92 5.72
C GLY A 78 0.85 12.73 7.19
N LEU A 79 -0.45 12.78 7.51
CA LEU A 79 -0.92 12.46 8.85
C LEU A 79 -0.63 11.00 9.24
N SER A 80 -0.82 10.08 8.30
CA SER A 80 -0.52 8.67 8.53
C SER A 80 0.96 8.41 8.80
N THR A 81 1.88 9.13 8.14
CA THR A 81 3.31 8.98 8.38
C THR A 81 3.75 9.60 9.70
N LEU A 82 3.17 10.76 10.07
CA LEU A 82 3.38 11.40 11.37
C LEU A 82 3.00 10.50 12.54
N ALA A 83 1.90 9.74 12.43
CA ALA A 83 1.51 8.77 13.45
C ALA A 83 2.27 7.44 13.32
N GLY A 84 2.43 6.94 12.09
CA GLY A 84 2.97 5.62 11.81
C GLY A 84 4.44 5.47 12.21
N VAL A 85 5.29 6.47 11.92
CA VAL A 85 6.73 6.37 12.20
C VAL A 85 7.02 6.25 13.71
N PRO A 86 6.44 7.10 14.59
CA PRO A 86 6.57 6.93 16.04
C PRO A 86 6.02 5.60 16.55
N ILE A 87 4.88 5.13 16.03
CA ILE A 87 4.31 3.82 16.41
C ILE A 87 5.29 2.69 16.10
N MET A 88 5.92 2.69 14.92
CA MET A 88 6.95 1.70 14.58
C MET A 88 8.16 1.81 15.50
N GLY A 89 8.58 3.02 15.87
CA GLY A 89 9.63 3.25 16.85
C GLY A 89 9.30 2.66 18.23
N VAL A 90 8.07 2.85 18.72
CA VAL A 90 7.59 2.28 19.99
C VAL A 90 7.52 0.75 19.93
N LEU A 91 7.11 0.17 18.80
CA LEU A 91 7.10 -1.29 18.63
C LEU A 91 8.53 -1.86 18.69
N PHE A 92 9.49 -1.19 18.05
CA PHE A 92 10.90 -1.58 18.13
C PHE A 92 11.45 -1.45 19.56
N ASP A 93 11.10 -0.37 20.26
CA ASP A 93 11.58 -0.13 21.62
C ASP A 93 10.96 -1.12 22.63
N LYS A 94 9.63 -1.17 22.72
CA LYS A 94 8.92 -1.92 23.75
C LYS A 94 8.81 -3.41 23.49
N LEU A 95 8.52 -3.82 22.25
CA LEU A 95 8.35 -5.25 21.90
C LEU A 95 9.62 -5.84 21.30
N GLY A 96 10.40 -5.01 20.60
CA GLY A 96 11.67 -5.42 20.00
C GLY A 96 12.85 -5.32 20.95
N HIS A 97 12.68 -4.72 22.13
CA HIS A 97 13.75 -4.47 23.11
C HIS A 97 14.97 -3.79 22.46
N ARG A 98 14.74 -2.94 21.45
CA ARG A 98 15.76 -2.27 20.61
C ARG A 98 16.78 -3.19 19.93
N THR A 99 16.49 -4.49 19.85
CA THR A 99 17.40 -5.50 19.30
C THR A 99 16.74 -6.32 18.19
N SER A 100 15.40 -6.40 18.20
CA SER A 100 14.62 -7.17 17.25
C SER A 100 13.66 -6.29 16.47
N TYR A 101 13.78 -6.30 15.14
CA TYR A 101 12.83 -5.65 14.23
C TYR A 101 11.59 -6.50 13.95
N ILE A 102 11.49 -7.72 14.49
CA ILE A 102 10.39 -8.65 14.21
C ILE A 102 9.01 -7.99 14.43
N PRO A 103 8.74 -7.26 15.52
CA PRO A 103 7.43 -6.61 15.72
C PRO A 103 7.11 -5.57 14.65
N VAL A 104 8.12 -4.85 14.15
CA VAL A 104 7.98 -3.85 13.08
C VAL A 104 7.74 -4.52 11.72
N ILE A 105 8.41 -5.64 11.47
CA ILE A 105 8.23 -6.42 10.25
C ILE A 105 6.79 -6.98 10.20
N ILE A 106 6.33 -7.56 11.31
CA ILE A 106 4.98 -8.12 11.41
C ILE A 106 3.93 -7.01 11.24
N SER A 107 4.08 -5.88 11.93
CA SER A 107 3.13 -4.77 11.79
C SER A 107 3.09 -4.22 10.36
N GLY A 108 4.24 -4.10 9.69
CA GLY A 108 4.30 -3.71 8.28
C GLY A 108 3.52 -4.68 7.39
N GLY A 109 3.72 -5.99 7.55
CA GLY A 109 2.99 -7.01 6.80
C GLY A 109 1.48 -6.96 7.03
N ILE A 110 1.05 -6.77 8.28
CA ILE A 110 -0.38 -6.62 8.63
C ILE A 110 -0.97 -5.38 7.96
N VAL A 111 -0.27 -4.24 8.00
CA VAL A 111 -0.75 -2.99 7.38
C VAL A 111 -0.94 -3.15 5.88
N TYR A 112 0.02 -3.77 5.17
CA TYR A 112 -0.13 -4.04 3.73
C TYR A 112 -1.28 -5.01 3.43
N PHE A 113 -1.46 -6.03 4.26
CA PHE A 113 -2.56 -6.97 4.12
C PHE A 113 -3.93 -6.29 4.31
N VAL A 114 -4.09 -5.51 5.39
CA VAL A 114 -5.29 -4.73 5.67
C VAL A 114 -5.56 -3.75 4.52
N ASN A 115 -4.53 -3.08 4.01
CA ASN A 115 -4.67 -2.19 2.86
C ASN A 115 -5.18 -2.93 1.60
N GLY A 116 -4.67 -4.14 1.35
CA GLY A 116 -5.17 -5.00 0.28
C GLY A 116 -6.66 -5.34 0.43
N VAL A 117 -7.09 -5.69 1.65
CA VAL A 117 -8.50 -5.94 1.96
C VAL A 117 -9.35 -4.70 1.73
N LEU A 118 -8.90 -3.52 2.18
CA LEU A 118 -9.59 -2.26 1.96
C LEU A 118 -9.76 -1.94 0.46
N PHE A 119 -8.75 -2.19 -0.37
CA PHE A 119 -8.89 -2.00 -1.83
C PHE A 119 -9.85 -2.99 -2.48
N VAL A 120 -9.95 -4.21 -1.95
CA VAL A 120 -10.97 -5.18 -2.38
C VAL A 120 -12.36 -4.69 -2.00
N LEU A 121 -12.57 -4.26 -0.76
CA LEU A 121 -13.85 -3.70 -0.31
C LEU A 121 -14.23 -2.45 -1.10
N PHE A 122 -13.28 -1.55 -1.34
CA PHE A 122 -13.46 -0.38 -2.20
C PHE A 122 -13.92 -0.79 -3.61
N ARG A 123 -13.32 -1.85 -4.19
CA ARG A 123 -13.75 -2.38 -5.49
C ARG A 123 -15.20 -2.85 -5.48
N LEU A 124 -15.57 -3.64 -4.46
CA LEU A 124 -16.91 -4.20 -4.34
C LEU A 124 -17.96 -3.09 -4.17
N TYR A 125 -17.66 -2.11 -3.31
CA TYR A 125 -18.50 -0.95 -3.09
C TYR A 125 -18.71 -0.14 -4.38
N VAL A 126 -17.62 0.24 -5.06
CA VAL A 126 -17.72 1.04 -6.29
C VAL A 126 -18.45 0.28 -7.39
N ASN A 127 -18.21 -1.02 -7.56
CA ASN A 127 -18.94 -1.82 -8.55
C ASN A 127 -20.45 -1.89 -8.27
N GLN A 128 -20.86 -1.84 -7.00
CA GLN A 128 -22.26 -1.90 -6.60
C GLN A 128 -22.97 -0.54 -6.72
N TYR A 129 -22.32 0.56 -6.35
CA TYR A 129 -22.96 1.87 -6.24
C TYR A 129 -22.60 2.84 -7.36
N GLU A 130 -21.41 2.73 -7.95
CA GLU A 130 -20.92 3.61 -9.01
C GLU A 130 -20.25 2.83 -10.16
N PRO A 131 -21.05 2.10 -10.97
CA PRO A 131 -20.53 1.26 -12.05
C PRO A 131 -19.80 2.06 -13.16
N ASN A 132 -19.96 3.39 -13.20
CA ASN A 132 -19.31 4.27 -14.17
C ASN A 132 -17.91 4.74 -13.72
N ALA A 133 -17.50 4.45 -12.49
CA ALA A 133 -16.20 4.87 -11.97
C ALA A 133 -15.05 4.16 -12.68
N LYS A 134 -14.02 4.91 -13.06
CA LYS A 134 -12.86 4.44 -13.83
C LYS A 134 -11.80 3.85 -12.92
N ILE A 135 -12.18 2.84 -12.14
CA ILE A 135 -11.27 2.12 -11.21
C ILE A 135 -10.54 0.95 -11.89
N GLY A 136 -11.01 0.52 -13.07
CA GLY A 136 -10.47 -0.57 -13.90
C GLY A 136 -11.59 -1.31 -14.63
N LYS A 137 -11.31 -1.86 -15.84
CA LYS A 137 -12.24 -2.78 -16.50
C LYS A 137 -12.02 -4.21 -15.99
N LEU A 138 -13.09 -5.01 -16.01
CA LEU A 138 -12.99 -6.48 -15.99
C LEU A 138 -12.07 -6.96 -17.11
#